data_AF-A0A6P2CFI7-F1
#
_entry.id   AF-A0A6P2CFI7-F1
#
_cell.length_a   1.000
_cell.length_b   1.000
_cell.length_c   1.000
_cell.angle_alpha   90.00
_cell.angle_beta   90.00
_cell.angle_gamma   90.00
#
_symmetry.space_group_name_H-M   'P 1'
#
loop_
_entity.id
_entity.type
_entity.pdbx_description
1 polymer ?
#
loop_
_entity_poly.entity_id
_entity_poly.type
_entity_poly.pdbx_seq_one_letter_code
_entity_poly.pdbx_strand_id
1 'polypeptide(L)'
;MARRFSARSGAGAVAAALALFVAAGSATAAHADPAPTGPSYVALGDSRASGPLIEASEHRDFCLHSPNANYPAKLAAQVGASSFTDVTCSAAKPSHVIDTPQFVGTRTAPPQLDALSPDTELVTLSIGGGGSNHLPVSLLCAAPVPDFDGGCRDNPLAERLATEGIEKMAREVDAVVGAIVAKAPDARVYVVSHGGTVGDRACWPILPVGEQDAPWLRDYFDRFNDIYVRAAEKYDVEYIDIATAAVEGGHDGCAPTGERWFEGIVPRSPAEPAHPNELVMSAIADMIAADYATVTSS
;
A
#
# COMPACT_ATOMS: atom_id res chain seq x y z
N MET A 1 -33.51 -80.72 -41.17
CA MET A 1 -32.57 -81.79 -41.55
C MET A 1 -31.32 -81.69 -40.69
N ALA A 2 -31.08 -82.73 -39.88
CA ALA A 2 -29.79 -83.24 -39.36
C ALA A 2 -28.84 -82.29 -38.59
N ARG A 3 -28.18 -82.65 -37.47
CA ARG A 3 -28.11 -83.86 -36.63
C ARG A 3 -27.56 -83.42 -35.26
N ARG A 4 -28.00 -84.08 -34.18
CA ARG A 4 -27.36 -84.06 -32.85
C ARG A 4 -25.95 -84.67 -32.94
N PHE A 5 -25.00 -84.18 -32.14
CA PHE A 5 -24.04 -85.05 -31.44
C PHE A 5 -23.55 -84.37 -30.14
N SER A 6 -23.50 -85.19 -29.09
CA SER A 6 -23.12 -84.89 -27.71
C SER A 6 -21.65 -85.28 -27.48
N ALA A 7 -20.96 -84.64 -26.54
CA ALA A 7 -20.33 -85.27 -25.37
C ALA A 7 -19.02 -84.60 -24.89
N ARG A 8 -19.01 -84.33 -23.57
CA ARG A 8 -17.91 -84.53 -22.58
C ARG A 8 -16.63 -83.68 -22.71
N SER A 9 -15.85 -83.34 -21.67
CA SER A 9 -15.89 -83.33 -20.19
C SER A 9 -14.49 -82.83 -19.76
N GLY A 10 -14.37 -82.22 -18.58
CA GLY A 10 -13.09 -82.06 -17.85
C GLY A 10 -12.53 -80.63 -17.83
N ALA A 11 -12.63 -79.89 -16.72
CA ALA A 11 -11.85 -79.97 -15.47
C ALA A 11 -10.59 -79.09 -15.53
N GLY A 12 -10.49 -78.15 -14.58
CA GLY A 12 -9.29 -77.34 -14.37
C GLY A 12 -9.60 -76.01 -13.68
N ALA A 13 -9.70 -76.03 -12.35
CA ALA A 13 -9.81 -74.83 -11.52
C ALA A 13 -8.47 -74.08 -11.50
N VAL A 14 -8.49 -72.76 -11.73
CA VAL A 14 -7.37 -71.87 -11.44
C VAL A 14 -7.87 -70.82 -10.45
N ALA A 15 -7.46 -70.97 -9.20
CA ALA A 15 -7.72 -70.02 -8.12
C ALA A 15 -6.79 -68.81 -8.26
N ALA A 16 -7.37 -67.62 -8.33
CA ALA A 16 -6.64 -66.36 -8.33
C ALA A 16 -6.27 -65.97 -6.90
N ALA A 17 -4.97 -65.86 -6.61
CA ALA A 17 -4.46 -65.34 -5.36
C ALA A 17 -4.46 -63.79 -5.40
N LEU A 18 -5.28 -63.16 -4.56
CA LEU A 18 -5.16 -61.74 -4.24
C LEU A 18 -4.08 -61.56 -3.17
N ALA A 19 -2.98 -60.89 -3.52
CA ALA A 19 -2.01 -60.40 -2.56
C ALA A 19 -2.51 -59.07 -1.95
N LEU A 20 -2.82 -59.05 -0.66
CA LEU A 20 -2.98 -57.81 0.11
C LEU A 20 -1.60 -57.25 0.45
N PHE A 21 -1.22 -56.15 -0.20
CA PHE A 21 -0.13 -55.30 0.28
C PHE A 21 -0.68 -54.34 1.34
N VAL A 22 -0.35 -54.60 2.61
CA VAL A 22 -0.56 -53.63 3.69
C VAL A 22 0.61 -52.65 3.66
N ALA A 23 0.43 -51.50 3.02
CA ALA A 23 1.37 -50.39 3.13
C ALA A 23 1.17 -49.72 4.50
N ALA A 24 2.10 -49.96 5.43
CA ALA A 24 2.23 -49.18 6.65
C ALA A 24 2.75 -47.77 6.27
N GLY A 25 1.83 -46.88 5.90
CA GLY A 25 2.13 -45.47 5.70
C GLY A 25 2.38 -44.81 7.05
N SER A 26 3.63 -44.42 7.30
CA SER A 26 3.98 -43.50 8.37
C SER A 26 3.23 -42.19 8.15
N ALA A 27 2.18 -41.94 8.93
CA ALA A 27 1.52 -40.64 8.97
C ALA A 27 2.50 -39.63 9.58
N THR A 28 3.23 -38.90 8.74
CA THR A 28 3.83 -37.63 9.14
C THR A 28 2.67 -36.72 9.51
N ALA A 29 2.45 -36.51 10.80
CA ALA A 29 1.54 -35.48 11.29
C ALA A 29 1.98 -34.16 10.65
N ALA A 30 1.16 -33.62 9.76
CA ALA A 30 1.31 -32.27 9.28
C ALA A 30 1.31 -31.38 10.53
N HIS A 31 2.46 -30.78 10.84
CA HIS A 31 2.51 -29.75 11.86
C HIS A 31 1.68 -28.60 11.29
N ALA A 32 0.52 -28.34 11.89
CA ALA A 32 -0.20 -27.12 11.62
C ALA A 32 0.74 -25.98 12.01
N ASP A 33 0.97 -25.04 11.09
CA ASP A 33 1.73 -23.85 11.42
C ASP A 33 1.06 -23.17 12.64
N PRO A 34 1.86 -22.70 13.61
CA PRO A 34 1.30 -21.99 14.75
C PRO A 34 0.43 -20.82 14.26
N ALA A 35 -0.73 -20.63 14.90
CA ALA A 35 -1.61 -19.53 14.57
C ALA A 35 -0.84 -18.19 14.67
N PRO A 36 -1.12 -17.21 13.79
CA PRO A 36 -0.48 -15.89 13.90
C PRO A 36 -0.74 -15.28 15.28
N THR A 37 0.32 -14.78 15.92
CA THR A 37 0.30 -14.24 17.29
C THR A 37 0.64 -12.76 17.35
N GLY A 38 0.83 -12.12 16.20
CA GLY A 38 1.11 -10.69 16.10
C GLY A 38 -0.13 -9.81 16.32
N PRO A 39 -0.02 -8.51 16.06
CA PRO A 39 -1.05 -7.55 16.42
C PRO A 39 -2.37 -7.74 15.65
N SER A 40 -3.46 -7.23 16.20
CA SER A 40 -4.63 -6.85 15.42
C SER A 40 -4.33 -5.57 14.62
N TYR A 41 -4.30 -5.67 13.28
CA TYR A 41 -3.84 -4.60 12.40
C TYR A 41 -4.96 -4.04 11.52
N VAL A 42 -5.15 -2.72 11.56
CA VAL A 42 -6.04 -2.00 10.63
C VAL A 42 -5.24 -0.99 9.79
N ALA A 43 -5.41 -1.05 8.47
CA ALA A 43 -4.79 -0.11 7.55
C ALA A 43 -5.80 0.89 6.99
N LEU A 44 -5.45 2.17 7.10
CA LEU A 44 -6.23 3.32 6.65
C LEU A 44 -5.43 4.10 5.61
N GLY A 45 -6.10 4.77 4.69
CA GLY A 45 -5.45 5.71 3.79
C GLY A 45 -6.04 5.84 2.40
N ASP A 46 -5.27 6.54 1.56
CA ASP A 46 -5.53 6.79 0.15
C ASP A 46 -4.77 5.82 -0.77
N SER A 47 -4.62 6.19 -2.04
CA SER A 47 -3.96 5.38 -3.07
C SER A 47 -2.51 5.04 -2.73
N ARG A 48 -1.81 5.86 -1.93
CA ARG A 48 -0.43 5.55 -1.52
C ARG A 48 -0.35 4.35 -0.59
N ALA A 49 -1.44 4.04 0.12
CA ALA A 49 -1.57 2.81 0.89
C ALA A 49 -2.29 1.70 0.13
N SER A 50 -3.25 2.00 -0.75
CA SER A 50 -4.00 0.96 -1.46
C SER A 50 -3.21 0.29 -2.59
N GLY A 51 -2.21 0.96 -3.16
CA GLY A 51 -1.39 0.43 -4.25
C GLY A 51 -2.15 0.25 -5.56
N PRO A 52 -2.73 1.31 -6.14
CA PRO A 52 -3.48 1.21 -7.38
C PRO A 52 -2.60 0.72 -8.54
N LEU A 53 -3.20 -0.15 -9.36
CA LEU A 53 -2.62 -0.78 -10.56
C LEU A 53 -1.35 -1.63 -10.35
N ILE A 54 -0.87 -1.75 -9.10
CA ILE A 54 -0.13 -2.94 -8.68
C ILE A 54 -1.15 -4.09 -8.70
N GLU A 55 -0.79 -5.32 -9.11
CA GLU A 55 -1.74 -6.46 -9.16
C GLU A 55 -3.11 -6.15 -9.85
N ALA A 56 -3.15 -5.34 -10.92
CA ALA A 56 -4.39 -4.75 -11.43
C ALA A 56 -5.55 -5.72 -11.73
N SER A 57 -5.28 -7.01 -11.98
CA SER A 57 -6.30 -8.05 -12.15
C SER A 57 -7.05 -8.41 -10.85
N GLU A 58 -6.51 -8.05 -9.70
CA GLU A 58 -7.07 -8.32 -8.37
C GLU A 58 -8.01 -7.21 -7.88
N HIS A 59 -8.11 -6.10 -8.60
CA HIS A 59 -8.91 -4.95 -8.21
C HIS A 59 -10.40 -5.27 -8.34
N ARG A 60 -11.18 -5.01 -7.29
CA ARG A 60 -12.62 -5.37 -7.24
C ARG A 60 -13.56 -4.18 -7.27
N ASP A 61 -13.06 -3.00 -6.93
CA ASP A 61 -13.80 -1.74 -6.93
C ASP A 61 -12.83 -0.56 -7.10
N PHE A 62 -13.35 0.67 -7.00
CA PHE A 62 -12.54 1.87 -7.18
C PHE A 62 -11.67 2.24 -5.97
N CYS A 63 -11.60 1.42 -4.92
CA CYS A 63 -10.52 1.57 -3.94
C CYS A 63 -9.17 1.13 -4.53
N LEU A 64 -9.18 0.31 -5.59
CA LEU A 64 -7.97 -0.14 -6.29
C LEU A 64 -6.93 -0.73 -5.34
N HIS A 65 -7.42 -1.50 -4.37
CA HIS A 65 -6.62 -2.16 -3.34
C HIS A 65 -5.88 -3.37 -3.91
N SER A 66 -4.55 -3.38 -3.81
CA SER A 66 -3.68 -4.50 -4.13
C SER A 66 -3.55 -5.45 -2.94
N PRO A 67 -4.23 -6.60 -2.96
CA PRO A 67 -4.46 -7.40 -1.76
C PRO A 67 -3.21 -8.07 -1.19
N ASN A 68 -2.14 -8.23 -1.96
CA ASN A 68 -0.89 -8.82 -1.46
C ASN A 68 0.34 -7.94 -1.69
N ALA A 69 0.21 -6.92 -2.55
CA ALA A 69 1.34 -6.09 -2.97
C ALA A 69 1.33 -4.66 -2.42
N ASN A 70 0.28 -4.20 -1.75
CA ASN A 70 0.33 -2.93 -1.04
C ASN A 70 1.14 -3.05 0.27
N TYR A 71 1.64 -1.92 0.81
CA TYR A 71 2.49 -1.98 2.00
C TYR A 71 1.75 -2.56 3.22
N PRO A 72 0.44 -2.31 3.43
CA PRO A 72 -0.28 -2.94 4.53
C PRO A 72 -0.28 -4.47 4.46
N ALA A 73 -0.61 -5.07 3.32
CA ALA A 73 -0.61 -6.53 3.19
C ALA A 73 0.78 -7.13 3.43
N LYS A 74 1.83 -6.46 2.91
CA LYS A 74 3.22 -6.88 3.14
C LYS A 74 3.60 -6.77 4.63
N LEU A 75 3.25 -5.66 5.28
CA LEU A 75 3.50 -5.45 6.71
C LEU A 75 2.78 -6.49 7.57
N ALA A 76 1.49 -6.74 7.29
CA ALA A 76 0.67 -7.71 8.01
C ALA A 76 1.32 -9.11 8.03
N ALA A 77 1.88 -9.52 6.88
CA ALA A 77 2.62 -10.78 6.76
C ALA A 77 3.93 -10.76 7.56
N GLN A 78 4.69 -9.66 7.52
CA GLN A 78 5.97 -9.53 8.24
C GLN A 78 5.82 -9.54 9.76
N VAL A 79 4.80 -8.86 10.29
CA VAL A 79 4.55 -8.81 11.74
C VAL A 79 3.74 -10.00 12.25
N GLY A 80 3.34 -10.91 11.36
CA GLY A 80 2.54 -12.09 11.70
C GLY A 80 1.20 -11.72 12.34
N ALA A 81 0.53 -10.69 11.82
CA ALA A 81 -0.69 -10.12 12.38
C ALA A 81 -1.74 -11.20 12.68
N SER A 82 -2.30 -11.19 13.90
CA SER A 82 -3.35 -12.12 14.31
C SER A 82 -4.68 -11.87 13.59
N SER A 83 -4.91 -10.61 13.20
CA SER A 83 -5.98 -10.19 12.30
C SER A 83 -5.53 -8.99 11.47
N PHE A 84 -6.06 -8.88 10.26
CA PHE A 84 -5.73 -7.79 9.34
C PHE A 84 -6.99 -7.30 8.64
N THR A 85 -7.24 -5.98 8.72
CA THR A 85 -8.33 -5.30 8.00
C THR A 85 -7.75 -4.15 7.20
N ASP A 86 -7.75 -4.28 5.88
CA ASP A 86 -7.38 -3.20 4.97
C ASP A 86 -8.62 -2.47 4.46
N VAL A 87 -8.75 -1.20 4.82
CA VAL A 87 -9.80 -0.30 4.32
C VAL A 87 -9.22 0.91 3.59
N THR A 88 -7.97 0.81 3.13
CA THR A 88 -7.34 1.81 2.27
C THR A 88 -8.13 1.94 0.97
N CYS A 89 -8.24 3.17 0.46
CA CYS A 89 -9.07 3.42 -0.71
C CYS A 89 -8.49 4.53 -1.57
N SER A 90 -8.21 4.23 -2.84
CA SER A 90 -7.77 5.23 -3.81
C SER A 90 -8.69 6.46 -3.83
N ALA A 91 -8.10 7.64 -3.93
CA ALA A 91 -8.77 8.94 -3.84
C ALA A 91 -9.49 9.25 -2.51
N ALA A 92 -9.22 8.50 -1.44
CA ALA A 92 -9.68 8.87 -0.10
C ALA A 92 -9.17 10.27 0.28
N LYS A 93 -10.01 10.97 1.03
CA LYS A 93 -9.73 12.28 1.63
C LYS A 93 -9.83 12.08 3.14
N PRO A 94 -9.30 13.00 3.96
CA PRO A 94 -9.46 12.94 5.41
C PRO A 94 -10.92 12.72 5.87
N SER A 95 -11.91 13.33 5.20
CA SER A 95 -13.33 13.11 5.50
C SER A 95 -13.79 11.66 5.26
N HIS A 96 -13.22 10.96 4.26
CA HIS A 96 -13.52 9.55 4.00
C HIS A 96 -12.93 8.61 5.06
N VAL A 97 -11.91 9.07 5.79
CA VAL A 97 -11.42 8.37 6.97
C VAL A 97 -12.42 8.53 8.12
N ILE A 98 -12.87 9.77 8.36
CA ILE A 98 -13.63 10.11 9.57
C ILE A 98 -15.12 9.73 9.52
N ASP A 99 -15.88 10.25 8.56
CA ASP A 99 -17.35 10.23 8.63
C ASP A 99 -18.09 10.13 7.30
N THR A 100 -17.38 10.24 6.17
CA THR A 100 -18.00 10.33 4.86
C THR A 100 -17.81 9.01 4.10
N PRO A 101 -18.89 8.27 3.77
CA PRO A 101 -18.77 7.11 2.90
C PRO A 101 -18.22 7.48 1.52
N GLN A 102 -17.31 6.68 0.98
CA GLN A 102 -16.71 6.91 -0.33
C GLN A 102 -17.43 6.08 -1.40
N PHE A 103 -17.86 6.69 -2.50
CA PHE A 103 -18.38 5.95 -3.65
C PHE A 103 -17.26 5.19 -4.37
N VAL A 104 -17.45 3.89 -4.58
CA VAL A 104 -16.42 2.99 -5.14
C VAL A 104 -16.94 2.20 -6.34
N GLY A 105 -17.81 2.82 -7.15
CA GLY A 105 -18.30 2.25 -8.41
C GLY A 105 -19.74 1.75 -8.29
N THR A 106 -19.98 0.57 -7.72
CA THR A 106 -21.35 0.04 -7.56
C THR A 106 -21.87 0.11 -6.13
N ARG A 107 -21.02 0.48 -5.19
CA ARG A 107 -21.31 0.56 -3.75
C ARG A 107 -20.59 1.76 -3.13
N THR A 108 -20.78 1.94 -1.82
CA THR A 108 -19.98 2.83 -1.00
C THR A 108 -19.09 2.04 -0.04
N ALA A 109 -17.84 2.45 0.12
CA ALA A 109 -17.03 2.07 1.27
C ALA A 109 -17.47 2.92 2.48
N PRO A 110 -17.63 2.34 3.68
CA PRO A 110 -17.92 3.11 4.89
C PRO A 110 -16.72 4.01 5.26
N PRO A 111 -16.91 4.98 6.18
CA PRO A 111 -15.79 5.69 6.80
C PRO A 111 -14.75 4.72 7.33
N GLN A 112 -13.47 4.99 7.06
CA GLN A 112 -12.41 4.01 7.38
C GLN A 112 -12.24 3.81 8.91
N LEU A 113 -12.55 4.82 9.73
CA LEU A 113 -12.55 4.70 11.20
C LEU A 113 -13.52 3.64 11.73
N ASP A 114 -14.54 3.24 10.95
CA ASP A 114 -15.46 2.17 11.36
C ASP A 114 -14.77 0.80 11.48
N ALA A 115 -13.59 0.64 10.87
CA ALA A 115 -12.78 -0.57 11.01
C ALA A 115 -12.00 -0.64 12.34
N LEU A 116 -11.85 0.49 13.04
CA LEU A 116 -11.11 0.55 14.30
C LEU A 116 -11.99 0.18 15.50
N SER A 117 -11.38 -0.52 16.44
CA SER A 117 -11.92 -0.79 17.77
C SER A 117 -10.90 -0.41 18.86
N PRO A 118 -11.33 -0.31 20.13
CA PRO A 118 -10.39 -0.12 21.24
C PRO A 118 -9.32 -1.21 21.36
N ASP A 119 -9.59 -2.42 20.85
CA ASP A 119 -8.67 -3.57 20.89
C ASP A 119 -7.75 -3.64 19.65
N THR A 120 -7.75 -2.62 18.79
CA THR A 120 -6.81 -2.54 17.66
C THR A 120 -5.40 -2.25 18.20
N GLU A 121 -4.39 -3.01 17.79
CA GLU A 121 -3.03 -2.92 18.34
C GLU A 121 -2.03 -2.26 17.39
N LEU A 122 -2.30 -2.28 16.08
CA LEU A 122 -1.49 -1.64 15.05
C LEU A 122 -2.39 -0.89 14.08
N VAL A 123 -2.03 0.36 13.77
CA VAL A 123 -2.68 1.16 12.73
C VAL A 123 -1.63 1.80 11.83
N THR A 124 -1.86 1.79 10.52
CA THR A 124 -1.06 2.58 9.57
C THR A 124 -1.95 3.54 8.81
N LEU A 125 -1.47 4.74 8.56
CA LEU A 125 -2.17 5.80 7.84
C LEU A 125 -1.27 6.41 6.75
N SER A 126 -1.72 6.34 5.50
CA SER A 126 -1.23 7.22 4.42
C SER A 126 -2.40 8.05 3.90
N ILE A 127 -2.47 9.34 4.22
CA ILE A 127 -3.58 10.19 3.78
C ILE A 127 -3.08 11.60 3.50
N GLY A 128 -3.69 12.31 2.56
CA GLY A 128 -3.44 13.73 2.35
C GLY A 128 -3.22 14.11 0.89
N GLY A 129 -3.16 13.15 -0.05
CA GLY A 129 -3.18 13.48 -1.47
C GLY A 129 -4.52 14.14 -1.85
N GLY A 130 -5.62 13.56 -1.37
CA GLY A 130 -6.97 14.07 -1.61
C GLY A 130 -7.26 15.40 -0.92
N GLY A 131 -7.04 16.52 -1.60
CA GLY A 131 -7.46 17.85 -1.14
C GLY A 131 -6.35 18.83 -0.76
N SER A 132 -5.07 18.45 -0.96
CA SER A 132 -3.83 19.20 -0.63
C SER A 132 -3.32 20.18 -1.67
N ASN A 133 -4.06 20.43 -2.75
CA ASN A 133 -3.59 21.18 -3.92
C ASN A 133 -2.30 20.64 -4.59
N HIS A 134 -1.77 19.47 -4.21
CA HIS A 134 -0.53 18.95 -4.81
C HIS A 134 -0.64 18.78 -6.33
N LEU A 135 -1.79 18.37 -6.86
CA LEU A 135 -2.03 18.25 -8.31
C LEU A 135 -1.92 19.60 -9.04
N PRO A 136 -2.71 20.65 -8.69
CA PRO A 136 -2.56 21.93 -9.37
C PRO A 136 -1.19 22.58 -9.14
N VAL A 137 -0.54 22.37 -8.00
CA VAL A 137 0.86 22.82 -7.78
C VAL A 137 1.81 22.11 -8.75
N SER A 138 1.74 20.77 -8.83
CA SER A 138 2.60 19.97 -9.72
C SER A 138 2.39 20.33 -11.20
N LEU A 139 1.15 20.64 -11.61
CA LEU A 139 0.84 21.07 -12.97
C LEU A 139 1.50 22.41 -13.34
N LEU A 140 1.66 23.32 -12.38
CA LEU A 140 2.38 24.58 -12.62
C LEU A 140 3.88 24.36 -12.82
N CYS A 141 4.44 23.28 -12.29
CA CYS A 141 5.84 22.88 -12.46
C CYS A 141 6.09 22.02 -13.71
N ALA A 142 5.05 21.71 -14.49
CA ALA A 142 5.15 20.73 -15.57
C ALA A 142 5.96 21.26 -16.78
N ALA A 143 6.76 20.37 -17.36
CA ALA A 143 7.51 20.57 -18.59
C ALA A 143 6.93 19.72 -19.73
N PRO A 144 5.99 20.25 -20.54
CA PRO A 144 5.31 19.47 -21.57
C PRO A 144 6.23 19.02 -22.71
N VAL A 145 7.38 19.68 -22.89
CA VAL A 145 8.42 19.31 -23.86
C VAL A 145 9.79 19.28 -23.15
N PRO A 146 10.79 18.56 -23.71
CA PRO A 146 12.14 18.55 -23.15
C PRO A 146 12.69 19.97 -22.99
N ASP A 147 13.46 20.19 -21.92
CA ASP A 147 14.12 21.45 -21.58
C ASP A 147 13.18 22.66 -21.38
N PHE A 148 11.85 22.44 -21.29
CA PHE A 148 10.90 23.48 -20.93
C PHE A 148 11.00 23.80 -19.44
N ASP A 149 11.10 25.09 -19.12
CA ASP A 149 11.04 25.57 -17.75
C ASP A 149 9.59 25.87 -17.35
N GLY A 150 9.06 25.15 -16.36
CA GLY A 150 7.70 25.37 -15.85
C GLY A 150 7.55 26.72 -15.14
N GLY A 151 8.64 27.19 -14.52
CA GLY A 151 8.71 28.44 -13.78
C GLY A 151 7.87 28.46 -12.50
N CYS A 152 7.49 27.30 -11.94
CA CYS A 152 6.63 27.26 -10.76
C CYS A 152 7.31 27.80 -9.51
N ARG A 153 8.63 27.64 -9.39
CA ARG A 153 9.43 28.15 -8.25
C ARG A 153 9.33 29.67 -8.08
N ASP A 154 9.12 30.39 -9.17
CA ASP A 154 9.01 31.85 -9.21
C ASP A 154 7.54 32.31 -9.40
N ASN A 155 6.58 31.38 -9.35
CA ASN A 155 5.17 31.64 -9.63
C ASN A 155 4.38 31.91 -8.33
N PRO A 156 3.88 33.14 -8.10
CA PRO A 156 3.12 33.45 -6.89
C PRO A 156 1.84 32.64 -6.73
N LEU A 157 1.25 32.12 -7.83
CA LEU A 157 0.10 31.23 -7.74
C LEU A 157 0.50 29.85 -7.21
N ALA A 158 1.64 29.31 -7.62
CA ALA A 158 2.12 28.01 -7.13
C ALA A 158 2.36 28.05 -5.62
N GLU A 159 3.05 29.08 -5.13
CA GLU A 159 3.32 29.25 -3.69
C GLU A 159 2.04 29.47 -2.87
N ARG A 160 1.07 30.25 -3.37
CA ARG A 160 -0.23 30.39 -2.71
C ARG A 160 -0.98 29.07 -2.62
N LEU A 161 -1.08 28.33 -3.72
CA LEU A 161 -1.78 27.04 -3.74
C LEU A 161 -1.10 26.01 -2.84
N ALA A 162 0.23 26.00 -2.80
CA ALA A 162 1.02 25.18 -1.90
C ALA A 162 0.68 25.50 -0.43
N THR A 163 0.77 26.77 -0.04
CA THR A 163 0.48 27.21 1.33
C THR A 163 -0.95 26.88 1.74
N GLU A 164 -1.96 27.23 0.93
CA GLU A 164 -3.37 26.96 1.21
C GLU A 164 -3.64 25.44 1.35
N GLY A 165 -3.00 24.63 0.51
CA GLY A 165 -3.10 23.18 0.53
C GLY A 165 -2.51 22.58 1.80
N ILE A 166 -1.30 23.01 2.18
CA ILE A 166 -0.62 22.60 3.42
C ILE A 166 -1.45 22.99 4.64
N GLU A 167 -1.91 24.24 4.75
CA GLU A 167 -2.70 24.70 5.89
C GLU A 167 -4.01 23.94 6.05
N LYS A 168 -4.67 23.64 4.93
CA LYS A 168 -5.89 22.84 4.93
C LYS A 168 -5.61 21.41 5.41
N MET A 169 -4.61 20.74 4.84
CA MET A 169 -4.27 19.39 5.24
C MET A 169 -3.74 19.31 6.66
N ALA A 170 -3.03 20.32 7.15
CA ALA A 170 -2.59 20.36 8.54
C ALA A 170 -3.78 20.19 9.51
N ARG A 171 -4.90 20.88 9.26
CA ARG A 171 -6.11 20.75 10.08
C ARG A 171 -6.80 19.40 9.90
N GLU A 172 -6.87 18.91 8.67
CA GLU A 172 -7.61 17.67 8.36
C GLU A 172 -6.83 16.42 8.80
N VAL A 173 -5.51 16.38 8.62
CA VAL A 173 -4.64 15.30 9.09
C VAL A 173 -4.59 15.27 10.62
N ASP A 174 -4.49 16.43 11.28
CA ASP A 174 -4.57 16.52 12.74
C ASP A 174 -5.87 15.89 13.27
N ALA A 175 -7.01 16.21 12.64
CA ALA A 175 -8.30 15.63 12.99
C ALA A 175 -8.35 14.11 12.76
N VAL A 176 -7.78 13.61 11.66
CA VAL A 176 -7.72 12.17 11.37
C VAL A 176 -6.87 11.44 12.41
N VAL A 177 -5.65 11.89 12.66
CA VAL A 177 -4.74 11.23 13.62
C VAL A 177 -5.34 11.24 15.03
N GLY A 178 -5.89 12.38 15.46
CA GLY A 178 -6.58 12.46 16.75
C GLY A 178 -7.79 11.54 16.86
N ALA A 179 -8.56 11.37 15.78
CA ALA A 179 -9.69 10.44 15.77
C ALA A 179 -9.26 8.97 15.80
N ILE A 180 -8.15 8.61 15.16
CA ILE A 180 -7.55 7.27 15.24
C ILE A 180 -7.15 6.96 16.67
N VAL A 181 -6.35 7.84 17.30
CA VAL A 181 -5.89 7.64 18.69
C VAL A 181 -7.06 7.59 19.68
N ALA A 182 -8.10 8.40 19.47
CA ALA A 182 -9.29 8.34 20.32
C ALA A 182 -10.08 7.02 20.17
N LYS A 183 -10.05 6.40 18.98
CA LYS A 183 -10.82 5.19 18.65
C LYS A 183 -10.07 3.90 19.02
N ALA A 184 -8.75 3.93 18.93
CA ALA A 184 -7.83 2.84 19.23
C ALA A 184 -6.70 3.36 20.14
N PRO A 185 -7.00 3.62 21.43
CA PRO A 185 -6.07 4.31 22.34
C PRO A 185 -4.82 3.50 22.69
N ASP A 186 -4.87 2.18 22.55
CA ASP A 186 -3.75 1.28 22.83
C ASP A 186 -3.01 0.87 21.54
N ALA A 187 -3.44 1.35 20.37
CA ALA A 187 -2.80 1.04 19.10
C ALA A 187 -1.48 1.78 18.94
N ARG A 188 -0.49 1.09 18.38
CA ARG A 188 0.67 1.76 17.80
C ARG A 188 0.31 2.27 16.42
N VAL A 189 0.34 3.58 16.23
CA VAL A 189 -0.10 4.24 14.99
C VAL A 189 1.13 4.73 14.23
N TYR A 190 1.18 4.41 12.93
CA TYR A 190 2.22 4.89 12.01
C TYR A 190 1.59 5.80 10.95
N VAL A 191 2.10 7.02 10.84
CA VAL A 191 1.72 7.98 9.79
C VAL A 191 2.84 8.01 8.76
N VAL A 192 2.51 7.71 7.50
CA VAL A 192 3.48 7.62 6.40
C VAL A 192 3.51 8.93 5.62
N SER A 193 4.72 9.40 5.35
CA SER A 193 4.96 10.64 4.60
C SER A 193 4.43 10.62 3.16
N HIS A 194 4.24 11.82 2.62
CA HIS A 194 3.86 12.08 1.24
C HIS A 194 5.08 12.51 0.40
N GLY A 195 5.00 12.46 -0.93
CA GLY A 195 6.13 12.80 -1.80
C GLY A 195 6.99 11.58 -2.18
N GLY A 196 8.30 11.78 -2.31
CA GLY A 196 9.28 10.77 -2.73
C GLY A 196 9.43 10.59 -4.25
N THR A 197 8.42 10.99 -5.04
CA THR A 197 8.47 10.91 -6.52
C THR A 197 9.42 11.95 -7.14
N VAL A 198 9.47 13.16 -6.57
CA VAL A 198 10.26 14.29 -7.11
C VAL A 198 11.49 14.49 -6.23
N GLY A 199 12.67 14.34 -6.82
CA GLY A 199 13.96 14.67 -6.19
C GLY A 199 14.52 16.00 -6.71
N ASP A 200 15.84 16.16 -6.69
CA ASP A 200 16.52 17.41 -7.08
C ASP A 200 16.62 17.64 -8.60
N ARG A 201 16.13 16.71 -9.41
CA ARG A 201 16.24 16.74 -10.87
C ARG A 201 14.95 16.24 -11.53
N ALA A 202 14.75 16.61 -12.79
CA ALA A 202 13.71 16.04 -13.63
C ALA A 202 14.27 14.92 -14.54
N CYS A 203 13.37 14.22 -15.24
CA CYS A 203 13.74 13.18 -16.18
C CYS A 203 12.65 12.99 -17.24
N TRP A 204 12.69 13.82 -18.28
CA TRP A 204 11.74 13.71 -19.38
C TRP A 204 11.94 12.39 -20.17
N PRO A 205 10.87 11.65 -20.54
CA PRO A 205 9.45 11.94 -20.33
C PRO A 205 8.86 11.31 -19.06
N ILE A 206 9.65 10.62 -18.23
CA ILE A 206 9.18 9.87 -17.06
C ILE A 206 8.56 10.81 -16.03
N LEU A 207 9.30 11.86 -15.65
CA LEU A 207 8.84 12.92 -14.75
C LEU A 207 8.98 14.26 -15.50
N PRO A 208 7.92 14.70 -16.22
CA PRO A 208 7.92 15.92 -17.00
C PRO A 208 7.71 17.15 -16.11
N VAL A 209 8.69 17.42 -15.25
CA VAL A 209 8.81 18.63 -14.41
C VAL A 209 9.94 19.49 -14.99
N GLY A 210 9.85 20.81 -14.85
CA GLY A 210 10.98 21.69 -15.21
C GLY A 210 12.21 21.36 -14.38
N GLU A 211 13.38 21.21 -15.01
CA GLU A 211 14.62 20.82 -14.31
C GLU A 211 14.93 21.76 -13.13
N GLN A 212 14.69 23.06 -13.32
CA GLN A 212 14.94 24.09 -12.31
C GLN A 212 13.83 24.17 -11.25
N ASP A 213 12.66 23.61 -11.53
CA ASP A 213 11.51 23.55 -10.62
C ASP A 213 11.51 22.30 -9.73
N ALA A 214 12.22 21.24 -10.12
CA ALA A 214 12.23 19.98 -9.38
C ALA A 214 12.64 20.15 -7.90
N PRO A 215 13.71 20.91 -7.55
CA PRO A 215 14.04 21.17 -6.15
C PRO A 215 12.95 21.94 -5.38
N TRP A 216 12.26 22.87 -6.02
CA TRP A 216 11.16 23.62 -5.38
C TRP A 216 9.95 22.71 -5.13
N LEU A 217 9.63 21.83 -6.07
CA LEU A 217 8.53 20.88 -5.91
C LEU A 217 8.86 19.79 -4.88
N ARG A 218 10.13 19.39 -4.76
CA ARG A 218 10.62 18.57 -3.65
C ARG A 218 10.41 19.30 -2.31
N ASP A 219 10.88 20.54 -2.18
CA ASP A 219 10.71 21.35 -0.96
C ASP A 219 9.24 21.54 -0.58
N TYR A 220 8.34 21.67 -1.57
CA TYR A 220 6.90 21.66 -1.30
C TYR A 220 6.45 20.40 -0.55
N PHE A 221 6.93 19.20 -0.94
CA PHE A 221 6.59 17.96 -0.23
C PHE A 221 7.28 17.88 1.13
N ASP A 222 8.47 18.43 1.30
CA ASP A 222 9.14 18.53 2.61
C ASP A 222 8.30 19.42 3.56
N ARG A 223 7.88 20.60 3.11
CA ARG A 223 6.96 21.49 3.85
C ARG A 223 5.60 20.85 4.11
N PHE A 224 5.10 20.05 3.17
CA PHE A 224 3.87 19.29 3.35
C PHE A 224 4.04 18.22 4.43
N ASN A 225 5.21 17.58 4.49
CA ASN A 225 5.49 16.52 5.45
C ASN A 225 5.65 16.98 6.89
N ASP A 226 6.00 18.25 7.11
CA ASP A 226 5.99 18.88 8.44
C ASP A 226 4.63 18.74 9.15
N ILE A 227 3.52 18.64 8.42
CA ILE A 227 2.20 18.46 9.03
C ILE A 227 2.08 17.09 9.71
N TYR A 228 2.69 16.05 9.12
CA TYR A 228 2.69 14.70 9.67
C TYR A 228 3.61 14.62 10.88
N VAL A 229 4.79 15.26 10.82
CA VAL A 229 5.71 15.36 11.96
C VAL A 229 5.01 16.01 13.16
N ARG A 230 4.34 17.15 12.95
CA ARG A 230 3.61 17.83 14.04
C ARG A 230 2.45 16.99 14.59
N ALA A 231 1.73 16.26 13.73
CA ALA A 231 0.68 15.37 14.18
C ALA A 231 1.25 14.18 14.98
N ALA A 232 2.36 13.60 14.52
CA ALA A 232 3.10 12.54 15.19
C ALA A 232 3.53 12.97 16.60
N GLU A 233 4.20 14.13 16.72
CA GLU A 233 4.61 14.70 18.01
C GLU A 233 3.43 15.00 18.94
N LYS A 234 2.35 15.57 18.41
CA LYS A 234 1.18 15.97 19.21
C LYS A 234 0.43 14.77 19.80
N TYR A 235 0.32 13.70 19.02
CA TYR A 235 -0.47 12.53 19.38
C TYR A 235 0.36 11.34 19.88
N ASP A 236 1.69 11.51 19.97
CA ASP A 236 2.64 10.47 20.38
C ASP A 236 2.52 9.21 19.49
N VAL A 237 2.50 9.44 18.17
CA VAL A 237 2.43 8.40 17.15
C VAL A 237 3.68 8.41 16.27
N GLU A 238 3.95 7.31 15.58
CA GLU A 238 5.17 7.15 14.79
C GLU A 238 5.06 7.79 13.41
N TYR A 239 6.18 8.31 12.90
CA TYR A 239 6.28 8.90 11.57
C TYR A 239 7.25 8.12 10.69
N ILE A 240 6.81 7.74 9.48
CA ILE A 240 7.61 7.02 8.50
C ILE A 240 7.99 7.94 7.34
N ASP A 241 9.24 8.39 7.32
CA ASP A 241 9.79 9.27 6.30
C ASP A 241 10.25 8.53 5.03
N ILE A 242 9.30 7.88 4.36
CA ILE A 242 9.57 7.23 3.06
C ILE A 242 9.98 8.23 1.97
N ALA A 243 9.55 9.49 2.06
CA ALA A 243 9.87 10.51 1.07
C ALA A 243 11.36 10.85 1.05
N THR A 244 11.93 11.18 2.21
CA THR A 244 13.38 11.45 2.35
C THR A 244 14.18 10.19 2.03
N ALA A 245 13.78 9.04 2.55
CA ALA A 245 14.46 7.76 2.29
C ALA A 245 14.55 7.45 0.79
N ALA A 246 13.50 7.73 0.03
CA ALA A 246 13.50 7.52 -1.42
C ALA A 246 14.42 8.50 -2.14
N VAL A 247 14.36 9.80 -1.83
CA VAL A 247 15.17 10.81 -2.53
C VAL A 247 16.65 10.64 -2.20
N GLU A 248 17.01 10.54 -0.92
CA GLU A 248 18.40 10.40 -0.50
C GLU A 248 19.00 9.03 -0.87
N GLY A 249 18.15 7.99 -0.91
CA GLY A 249 18.52 6.66 -1.38
C GLY A 249 18.67 6.54 -2.90
N GLY A 250 18.31 7.58 -3.67
CA GLY A 250 18.35 7.54 -5.13
C GLY A 250 17.26 6.68 -5.75
N HIS A 251 16.11 6.56 -5.07
CA HIS A 251 14.93 5.80 -5.47
C HIS A 251 13.75 6.69 -5.90
N ASP A 252 13.98 7.97 -6.19
CA ASP A 252 12.96 8.87 -6.73
C ASP A 252 12.42 8.43 -8.11
N GLY A 253 11.43 9.15 -8.64
CA GLY A 253 10.78 8.84 -9.92
C GLY A 253 11.72 8.86 -11.13
N CYS A 254 12.93 9.41 -10.98
CA CYS A 254 13.95 9.50 -12.01
C CYS A 254 15.05 8.43 -11.88
N ALA A 255 15.01 7.59 -10.87
CA ALA A 255 15.89 6.43 -10.77
C ALA A 255 15.60 5.40 -11.88
N PRO A 256 16.54 4.49 -12.22
CA PRO A 256 16.32 3.45 -13.21
C PRO A 256 15.11 2.54 -12.89
N THR A 257 14.54 1.90 -13.91
CA THR A 257 13.51 0.87 -13.71
C THR A 257 14.11 -0.29 -12.92
N GLY A 258 13.40 -0.75 -11.88
CA GLY A 258 13.89 -1.77 -10.96
C GLY A 258 14.65 -1.21 -9.75
N GLU A 259 14.96 0.09 -9.74
CA GLU A 259 15.56 0.80 -8.61
C GLU A 259 14.62 1.85 -8.04
N ARG A 260 13.85 2.56 -8.87
CA ARG A 260 12.88 3.57 -8.38
C ARG A 260 11.80 2.96 -7.49
N TRP A 261 11.42 3.71 -6.48
CA TRP A 261 10.35 3.39 -5.52
C TRP A 261 9.02 4.01 -5.93
N PHE A 262 9.09 5.17 -6.58
CA PHE A 262 7.92 5.89 -7.09
C PHE A 262 7.96 5.93 -8.61
N GLU A 263 6.81 5.78 -9.26
CA GLU A 263 6.71 5.97 -10.71
C GLU A 263 6.53 7.44 -11.06
N GLY A 264 7.00 7.82 -12.25
CA GLY A 264 6.67 9.12 -12.84
C GLY A 264 5.27 9.13 -13.49
N ILE A 265 5.00 10.20 -14.25
CA ILE A 265 3.76 10.32 -15.05
C ILE A 265 3.68 9.27 -16.16
N VAL A 266 4.83 8.78 -16.61
CA VAL A 266 4.93 7.62 -17.51
C VAL A 266 5.52 6.43 -16.72
N PRO A 267 4.67 5.58 -16.10
CA PRO A 267 5.13 4.42 -15.36
C PRO A 267 5.95 3.46 -16.22
N ARG A 268 6.94 2.83 -15.60
CA ARG A 268 7.79 1.77 -16.18
C ARG A 268 7.67 0.44 -15.45
N SER A 269 6.93 0.41 -14.35
CA SER A 269 6.43 -0.80 -13.68
C SER A 269 4.93 -0.67 -13.43
N PRO A 270 4.24 -1.76 -13.04
CA PRO A 270 2.85 -1.70 -12.60
C PRO A 270 2.69 -0.75 -11.40
N ALA A 271 1.98 0.34 -11.62
CA ALA A 271 1.53 1.32 -10.63
C ALA A 271 0.67 2.37 -11.36
N GLU A 272 -0.17 3.09 -10.63
CA GLU A 272 -0.78 4.32 -11.15
C GLU A 272 0.30 5.39 -11.46
N PRO A 273 0.13 6.22 -12.50
CA PRO A 273 1.02 7.35 -12.74
C PRO A 273 1.27 8.21 -11.51
N ALA A 274 2.53 8.61 -11.28
CA ALA A 274 2.98 9.39 -10.12
C ALA A 274 2.82 8.71 -8.74
N HIS A 275 2.53 7.40 -8.68
CA HIS A 275 2.30 6.68 -7.43
C HIS A 275 3.46 5.75 -7.02
N PRO A 276 3.48 5.33 -5.74
CA PRO A 276 4.20 4.14 -5.27
C PRO A 276 4.14 2.94 -6.21
N ASN A 277 5.27 2.29 -6.47
CA ASN A 277 5.31 0.95 -7.03
C ASN A 277 5.53 -0.13 -5.95
N GLU A 278 5.59 -1.40 -6.32
CA GLU A 278 5.73 -2.49 -5.36
C GLU A 278 7.04 -2.44 -4.53
N LEU A 279 8.11 -1.83 -5.06
CA LEU A 279 9.37 -1.71 -4.34
C LEU A 279 9.22 -0.78 -3.13
N VAL A 280 8.56 0.36 -3.28
CA VAL A 280 8.30 1.23 -2.13
C VAL A 280 7.27 0.65 -1.18
N MET A 281 6.30 -0.13 -1.69
CA MET A 281 5.39 -0.85 -0.80
C MET A 281 6.14 -1.79 0.13
N SER A 282 7.18 -2.45 -0.39
CA SER A 282 8.05 -3.31 0.42
C SER A 282 8.90 -2.48 1.38
N ALA A 283 9.50 -1.38 0.92
CA ALA A 283 10.32 -0.50 1.76
C ALA A 283 9.54 0.12 2.94
N ILE A 284 8.30 0.59 2.71
CA ILE A 284 7.44 1.12 3.78
C ILE A 284 7.13 0.02 4.81
N ALA A 285 6.77 -1.18 4.34
CA ALA A 285 6.52 -2.32 5.23
C ALA A 285 7.76 -2.68 6.05
N ASP A 286 8.93 -2.74 5.43
CA ASP A 286 10.20 -3.05 6.10
C ASP A 286 10.56 -2.00 7.16
N MET A 287 10.40 -0.70 6.85
CA MET A 287 10.63 0.39 7.79
C MET A 287 9.73 0.27 9.03
N ILE A 288 8.43 0.04 8.82
CA ILE A 288 7.46 -0.11 9.91
C ILE A 288 7.74 -1.39 10.71
N ALA A 289 8.02 -2.51 10.05
CA ALA A 289 8.29 -3.78 10.74
C ALA A 289 9.55 -3.72 11.59
N ALA A 290 10.62 -3.07 11.08
CA ALA A 290 11.85 -2.86 11.81
C ALA A 290 11.61 -2.02 13.08
N ASP A 291 10.90 -0.90 12.96
CA ASP A 291 10.53 -0.08 14.10
C ASP A 291 9.62 -0.87 15.07
N TYR A 292 8.65 -1.62 14.54
CA TYR A 292 7.71 -2.39 15.33
C TYR A 292 8.41 -3.43 16.24
N ALA A 293 9.39 -4.15 15.69
CA ALA A 293 10.15 -5.18 16.40
C ALA A 293 11.06 -4.62 17.52
N THR A 294 11.60 -3.40 17.36
CA THR A 294 12.53 -2.83 18.35
C THR A 294 11.85 -2.56 19.71
N VAL A 295 10.63 -2.04 19.67
CA VAL A 295 9.86 -1.69 20.87
C VAL A 295 9.23 -2.91 21.53
N THR A 296 8.77 -3.89 20.75
CA THR A 296 8.19 -5.14 21.33
C THR A 296 9.23 -6.02 22.03
N SER A 297 10.52 -5.80 21.74
CA SER A 297 11.63 -6.49 22.39
C SER A 297 12.16 -5.78 23.65
N SER A 298 11.65 -4.58 23.98
CA SER A 298 12.08 -3.74 25.11
C SER A 298 11.13 -3.85 26.29
#